data_AF-A0AAW5C7Z7-F1
#
_entry.id   AF-A0AAW5C7Z7-F1
#
_cell.length_a   1.000
_cell.length_b   1.000
_cell.length_c   1.000
_cell.angle_alpha   90.00
_cell.angle_beta   90.00
_cell.angle_gamma   90.00
#
_symmetry.space_group_name_H-M   'P 1'
#
loop_
_entity.id
_entity.type
_entity.pdbx_description
1 polymer ?
#
loop_
_entity_poly.entity_id
_entity_poly.type
_entity_poly.pdbx_seq_one_letter_code
_entity_poly.pdbx_strand_id
1 'polypeptide(L)' 'MASYVSPKIRDKFESLSIDLKNDILKRNVHLETLQDLIQVLEKIVKEGS' A
#
# COMPACT_ATOMS: atom_id res chain seq x y z
N MET A 1 -6.12 -12.87 5.61
CA MET A 1 -7.09 -12.15 4.75
C MET A 1 -6.27 -11.29 3.81
N ALA A 2 -6.47 -11.38 2.50
CA ALA A 2 -5.66 -10.61 1.54
C ALA A 2 -5.94 -9.10 1.68
N SER A 3 -4.92 -8.26 1.52
CA SER A 3 -5.09 -6.81 1.47
C SER A 3 -6.01 -6.41 0.32
N TYR A 4 -6.93 -5.46 0.55
CA TYR A 4 -7.84 -4.96 -0.46
C TYR A 4 -7.26 -3.70 -1.10
N VAL A 5 -7.28 -3.63 -2.43
CA VAL A 5 -6.84 -2.47 -3.21
C VAL A 5 -7.95 -2.07 -4.17
N SER A 6 -8.49 -0.88 -3.97
CA SER A 6 -9.54 -0.32 -4.80
C SER A 6 -9.05 -0.14 -6.24
N PRO A 7 -9.88 -0.46 -7.27
CA PRO A 7 -9.53 -0.29 -8.68
C PRO A 7 -9.08 1.14 -9.02
N LYS A 8 -9.63 2.15 -8.32
CA LYS A 8 -9.35 3.57 -8.55
C LYS A 8 -7.89 3.96 -8.27
N ILE A 9 -7.23 3.23 -7.36
CA ILE A 9 -5.83 3.46 -6.98
C ILE A 9 -4.92 2.33 -7.42
N ARG A 10 -5.47 1.31 -8.09
CA ARG A 10 -4.73 0.12 -8.49
C ARG A 10 -3.56 0.47 -9.39
N ASP A 11 -3.74 1.38 -10.35
CA ASP A 11 -2.65 1.88 -11.20
C ASP A 11 -1.49 2.51 -10.39
N LYS A 12 -1.84 3.30 -9.37
CA LYS A 12 -0.85 3.90 -8.45
C LYS A 12 -0.13 2.83 -7.65
N PHE A 13 -0.87 1.87 -7.11
CA PHE A 13 -0.31 0.75 -6.36
C PHE A 13 0.61 -0.10 -7.23
N GLU A 14 0.20 -0.43 -8.46
CA GLU A 14 0.99 -1.21 -9.40
C GLU A 14 2.28 -0.51 -9.84
N SER A 15 2.27 0.83 -9.88
CA SER A 15 3.46 1.65 -10.19
C SER A 15 4.54 1.61 -9.10
N LEU A 16 4.23 1.09 -7.90
CA LEU A 16 5.20 0.91 -6.83
C LEU A 16 6.11 -0.30 -7.09
N SER A 17 7.31 -0.23 -6.52
CA SER A 17 8.26 -1.35 -6.51
C SER A 17 7.64 -2.61 -5.89
N ILE A 18 8.10 -3.77 -6.35
CA ILE A 18 7.62 -5.09 -5.88
C ILE A 18 7.79 -5.22 -4.36
N ASP A 19 8.90 -4.72 -3.80
CA ASP A 19 9.17 -4.77 -2.36
C ASP A 19 8.13 -4.00 -1.55
N LEU A 20 7.81 -2.77 -1.96
CA LEU A 20 6.76 -1.96 -1.33
C LEU A 20 5.39 -2.64 -1.45
N LYS A 21 5.05 -3.19 -2.62
CA LYS A 21 3.80 -3.94 -2.79
C LYS A 21 3.74 -5.12 -1.82
N ASN A 22 4.81 -5.91 -1.73
CA ASN A 22 4.87 -7.04 -0.80
C ASN A 22 4.73 -6.61 0.65
N ASP A 23 5.40 -5.54 1.07
CA ASP A 23 5.29 -5.04 2.45
C ASP A 23 3.92 -4.45 2.78
N ILE A 24 3.28 -3.79 1.81
CA ILE A 24 1.89 -3.35 1.94
C ILE A 24 0.97 -4.57 2.08
N LEU A 25 1.13 -5.59 1.23
CA LEU A 25 0.28 -6.78 1.21
C LEU A 25 0.42 -7.61 2.50
N LYS A 26 1.63 -7.70 3.07
CA LYS A 26 1.90 -8.38 4.36
C LYS A 26 1.15 -7.75 5.54
N ARG A 27 0.81 -6.46 5.45
CA ARG A 27 0.17 -5.69 6.53
C ARG A 27 -1.36 -5.81 6.56
N ASN A 28 -1.96 -6.58 5.65
CA ASN A 28 -3.42 -6.76 5.56
C ASN A 28 -4.19 -5.43 5.53
N VAL A 29 -3.77 -4.51 4.65
CA VAL A 29 -4.37 -3.16 4.57
C VAL A 29 -5.60 -3.13 3.67
N HIS A 30 -6.50 -2.19 3.94
CA HIS A 30 -7.62 -1.86 3.06
C HIS A 30 -7.36 -0.49 2.45
N LEU A 31 -7.08 -0.45 1.16
CA LEU A 31 -6.78 0.78 0.43
C LEU A 31 -7.96 1.13 -0.47
N GLU A 32 -8.74 2.14 -0.06
CA GLU A 32 -9.91 2.59 -0.80
C GLU A 32 -9.63 3.87 -1.58
N THR A 33 -8.78 4.73 -1.00
CA THR A 33 -8.40 6.04 -1.51
C THR A 33 -6.89 6.19 -1.64
N LEU A 34 -6.46 7.23 -2.36
CA LEU A 34 -5.03 7.52 -2.49
C LEU A 34 -4.41 7.90 -1.13
N GLN A 35 -5.21 8.47 -0.22
CA GLN A 35 -4.75 8.88 1.09
C GLN A 35 -4.42 7.68 1.98
N ASP A 36 -5.19 6.58 1.87
CA ASP A 36 -4.88 5.32 2.54
C ASP A 36 -3.53 4.78 2.07
N LEU A 37 -3.27 4.84 0.75
CA LEU A 37 -1.99 4.41 0.18
C LEU A 37 -0.84 5.25 0.74
N ILE A 38 -0.99 6.57 0.80
CA ILE A 38 0.02 7.48 1.35
C ILE A 38 0.29 7.16 2.83
N GLN A 39 -0.74 6.99 3.64
CA GLN A 39 -0.57 6.67 5.07
C GLN A 39 0.19 5.37 5.28
N VAL A 40 -0.10 4.33 4.49
CA VAL A 40 0.61 3.05 4.59
C VAL A 40 2.07 3.21 4.16
N LEU A 41 2.33 3.94 3.08
CA LEU A 41 3.70 4.23 2.63
C LEU A 41 4.48 5.02 3.69
N GLU A 42 3.90 6.05 4.28
CA GLU A 42 4.52 6.81 5.36
C GLU A 42 4.86 5.93 6.57
N LYS A 43 3.95 5.02 6.93
CA LYS A 43 4.16 4.09 8.03
C LYS A 43 5.33 3.14 7.73
N ILE A 44 5.41 2.61 6.51
CA ILE A 44 6.52 1.76 6.07
C ILE A 44 7.85 2.51 6.13
N VAL A 45 7.90 3.75 5.61
CA VAL A 45 9.11 4.59 5.63
C VAL A 45 9.53 4.91 7.07
N LYS A 46 8.57 5.26 7.94
CA LYS A 46 8.85 5.55 9.36
C LYS A 46 9.35 4.34 10.14
N GLU A 47 8.88 3.14 9.83
CA GLU A 47 9.34 1.90 10.50
C GLU A 47 10.69 1.41 9.97
N GLY A 48 11.07 1.80 8.74
CA GLY A 48 12.37 1.48 8.15
C GLY A 48 13.49 2.49 8.45
N SER A 49 13.20 3.53 9.23
CA SER A 49 14.14 4.60 9.63
C SER A 49 14.64 4.43 11.06
#